data_AF-A0A914CWY7-F1
#
_entry.id   AF-A0A914CWY7-F1
#
_cell.length_a   1.000
_cell.length_b   1.000
_cell.length_c   1.000
_cell.angle_alpha   90.00
_cell.angle_beta   90.00
_cell.angle_gamma   90.00
#
_symmetry.space_group_name_H-M   'P 1'
#
loop_
_entity.id
_entity.type
_entity.pdbx_description
1 polymer ?
#
loop_
_entity_poly.entity_id
_entity_poly.type
_entity_poly.pdbx_seq_one_letter_code
_entity_poly.pdbx_strand_id
1 'polypeptide(L)'
;MIKQFSNFVDRPHLKFNEVFPMHEGLLAIGKHGPHDYGWKEIRSIVSPIFTTGKMKLMYGTIHERIETLIKVLEEKIKEDDVIDIYE
;
A
#
# COMPACT_ATOMS: atom_id res chain seq x y z
N MET A 1 -10.47 -7.68 -15.03
CA MET A 1 -11.29 -8.06 -13.84
C MET A 1 -11.13 -9.56 -13.62
N ILE A 2 -10.91 -9.99 -12.37
CA ILE A 2 -10.74 -11.43 -12.07
C ILE A 2 -12.11 -12.10 -12.22
N LYS A 3 -12.21 -13.08 -13.14
CA LYS A 3 -13.48 -13.71 -13.52
C LYS A 3 -14.12 -14.54 -12.40
N GLN A 4 -13.31 -15.10 -11.50
CA GLN A 4 -13.73 -16.06 -10.47
C GLN A 4 -13.31 -15.60 -9.07
N PHE A 5 -13.52 -14.31 -8.77
CA PHE A 5 -13.08 -13.72 -7.50
C PHE A 5 -13.76 -14.35 -6.27
N SER A 6 -15.00 -14.84 -6.42
CA SER A 6 -15.73 -15.58 -5.39
C SER A 6 -14.96 -16.78 -4.85
N ASN A 7 -14.22 -17.47 -5.73
CA ASN A 7 -13.52 -18.72 -5.42
C ASN A 7 -12.21 -18.52 -4.65
N PHE A 8 -11.80 -17.27 -4.40
CA PHE A 8 -10.59 -16.99 -3.66
C PHE A 8 -10.80 -17.39 -2.20
N VAL A 9 -9.96 -18.30 -1.72
CA VAL A 9 -9.92 -18.75 -0.34
C VAL A 9 -9.39 -17.65 0.58
N ASP A 10 -9.57 -17.83 1.87
CA ASP A 10 -9.03 -16.90 2.84
C ASP A 10 -7.49 -16.91 2.84
N ARG A 11 -6.89 -15.79 3.25
CA ARG A 11 -5.43 -15.67 3.30
C ARG A 11 -4.91 -16.49 4.49
N PRO A 12 -3.80 -17.25 4.33
CA PRO A 12 -3.17 -17.90 5.47
C PRO A 12 -2.78 -16.87 6.52
N HIS A 13 -2.87 -17.22 7.80
CA HIS A 13 -2.35 -16.38 8.88
C HIS A 13 -0.84 -16.18 8.68
N LEU A 14 -0.46 -14.98 8.25
CA LEU A 14 0.93 -14.62 8.06
C LEU A 14 1.55 -14.35 9.44
N LYS A 15 2.53 -15.17 9.84
CA LYS A 15 3.34 -14.94 11.06
C LYS A 15 4.11 -13.61 11.02
N PHE A 16 4.19 -12.97 9.86
CA PHE A 16 4.72 -11.61 9.69
C PHE A 16 4.03 -10.57 10.60
N ASN A 17 2.75 -10.80 10.93
CA ASN A 17 1.98 -9.94 11.84
C ASN A 17 2.42 -10.03 13.30
N GLU A 18 3.23 -11.02 13.68
CA GLU A 18 3.76 -11.17 15.03
C GLU A 18 4.93 -10.20 15.28
N VAL A 19 5.64 -9.80 14.22
CA VAL A 19 6.80 -8.90 14.28
C VAL A 19 6.41 -7.45 13.96
N PHE A 20 5.50 -7.26 13.00
CA PHE A 20 4.93 -5.96 12.67
C PHE A 20 3.44 -5.99 12.93
N PRO A 21 2.87 -5.10 13.76
CA PRO A 21 1.45 -5.14 14.12
C PRO A 21 0.55 -4.65 12.97
N MET A 22 0.64 -5.27 11.79
CA MET A 22 -0.25 -5.06 10.65
C MET A 22 -1.58 -5.83 10.81
N HIS A 23 -1.96 -6.19 12.03
CA HIS A 23 -3.13 -7.01 12.37
C HIS A 23 -4.47 -6.55 11.74
N GLU A 24 -4.54 -5.30 11.28
CA GLU A 24 -5.72 -4.72 10.61
C GLU A 24 -5.49 -4.32 9.14
N GLY A 25 -4.29 -4.56 8.59
CA GLY A 25 -3.97 -4.22 7.21
C GLY A 25 -4.57 -5.20 6.21
N LEU A 26 -5.02 -4.74 5.03
CA LEU A 26 -5.71 -5.54 3.99
C LEU A 26 -5.06 -6.90 3.63
N LEU A 27 -3.75 -7.03 3.80
CA LEU A 27 -3.00 -8.25 3.51
C LEU A 27 -3.02 -9.27 4.65
N ALA A 28 -3.32 -8.82 5.87
CA ALA A 28 -3.30 -9.56 7.12
C ALA A 28 -4.69 -9.95 7.62
N ILE A 29 -5.73 -9.25 7.15
CA ILE A 29 -7.12 -9.52 7.53
C ILE A 29 -7.66 -10.76 6.83
N GLY A 30 -8.31 -11.63 7.61
CA GLY A 30 -9.03 -12.78 7.09
C GLY A 30 -10.42 -12.43 6.57
N LYS A 31 -11.27 -13.43 6.44
CA LYS A 31 -12.67 -13.31 6.01
C LYS A 31 -13.55 -12.58 7.04
N HIS A 32 -13.22 -12.68 8.33
CA HIS A 32 -13.90 -12.01 9.43
C HIS A 32 -12.94 -11.02 10.09
N GLY A 33 -12.67 -9.92 9.38
CA GLY A 33 -11.80 -8.85 9.87
C GLY A 33 -12.49 -7.95 10.90
N PRO A 34 -11.87 -6.80 11.25
CA PRO A 34 -12.47 -5.81 12.13
C PRO A 34 -13.88 -5.43 11.66
N HIS A 35 -14.81 -5.34 12.61
CA HIS A 35 -16.22 -5.01 12.35
C HIS A 35 -16.94 -5.97 11.39
N ASP A 36 -16.49 -7.23 11.30
CA ASP A 36 -17.04 -8.30 10.42
C ASP A 36 -16.90 -8.00 8.91
N TYR A 37 -16.00 -7.06 8.56
CA TYR A 37 -15.59 -6.83 7.18
C TYR A 37 -14.29 -7.58 6.87
N GLY A 38 -14.35 -8.52 5.94
CA GLY A 38 -13.20 -9.28 5.50
C GLY A 38 -12.36 -8.57 4.44
N TRP A 39 -11.25 -9.21 4.07
CA TRP A 39 -10.38 -8.70 3.01
C TRP A 39 -11.09 -8.56 1.66
N LYS A 40 -12.15 -9.33 1.38
CA LYS A 40 -12.90 -9.28 0.12
C LYS A 40 -13.69 -7.98 0.02
N GLU A 41 -14.41 -7.65 1.08
CA GLU A 41 -15.24 -6.46 1.23
C GLU A 41 -14.36 -5.20 1.16
N ILE A 42 -13.29 -5.16 1.96
CA ILE A 42 -12.36 -4.03 1.98
C ILE A 42 -11.69 -3.87 0.61
N ARG A 43 -11.26 -4.97 -0.03
CA ARG A 43 -10.69 -4.92 -1.38
C ARG A 43 -11.69 -4.38 -2.41
N SER A 44 -12.98 -4.73 -2.30
CA SER A 44 -14.02 -4.26 -3.23
C SER A 44 -14.17 -2.74 -3.22
N ILE A 45 -13.95 -2.11 -2.06
CA ILE A 45 -14.03 -0.67 -1.86
C ILE A 45 -12.74 0.02 -2.33
N VAL A 46 -11.58 -0.55 -2.01
CA VAL A 46 -10.27 0.08 -2.26
C VAL A 46 -9.78 -0.10 -3.70
N SER A 47 -9.98 -1.27 -4.30
CA SER A 47 -9.44 -1.59 -5.65
C SER A 47 -9.85 -0.62 -6.77
N PRO A 48 -11.09 -0.09 -6.81
CA PRO A 48 -11.50 0.88 -7.83
C PRO A 48 -10.65 2.17 -7.86
N ILE A 49 -10.09 2.56 -6.72
CA ILE A 49 -9.22 3.75 -6.59
C ILE A 49 -7.88 3.53 -7.32
N PHE A 50 -7.40 2.28 -7.35
CA PHE A 50 -6.12 1.90 -7.93
C PHE A 50 -6.23 1.29 -9.34
N THR A 51 -7.29 1.60 -10.08
CA THR A 51 -7.36 1.22 -11.50
C THR A 51 -6.31 1.98 -12.32
N THR A 52 -5.87 1.41 -13.44
CA THR A 52 -4.89 2.06 -14.33
C THR A 52 -5.30 3.47 -14.73
N GLY A 53 -6.59 3.72 -14.99
CA GLY A 53 -7.10 5.04 -15.32
C GLY A 53 -6.93 6.04 -14.16
N LYS A 54 -7.33 5.65 -12.94
CA LYS A 54 -7.17 6.49 -11.74
C LYS A 54 -5.70 6.72 -11.39
N MET A 55 -4.86 5.69 -11.51
CA MET A 55 -3.41 5.81 -11.32
C MET A 55 -2.77 6.78 -12.31
N LYS A 56 -3.19 6.76 -13.58
CA LYS A 56 -2.73 7.74 -14.59
C LYS A 56 -3.16 9.17 -14.24
N LEU A 57 -4.36 9.36 -13.68
CA LEU A 57 -4.80 10.69 -13.21
C LEU A 57 -3.95 11.17 -12.02
N MET A 58 -3.52 10.27 -11.15
CA MET A 58 -2.64 10.57 -10.01
C MET A 58 -1.18 10.82 -10.41
N TYR A 59 -0.79 10.53 -11.64
CA TYR A 59 0.61 10.63 -12.11
C TYR A 59 1.23 11.99 -11.82
N GLY A 60 0.52 13.09 -12.11
CA GLY A 60 1.04 14.45 -11.92
C GLY A 60 1.40 14.73 -10.46
N THR A 61 0.51 14.39 -9.53
CA THR A 61 0.76 14.56 -8.09
C THR A 61 1.94 13.69 -7.63
N ILE A 62 1.99 12.43 -8.05
CA ILE A 62 3.08 11.52 -7.68
C ILE A 62 4.42 12.05 -8.21
N HIS A 63 4.45 12.48 -9.47
CA HIS A 63 5.63 13.03 -10.11
C HIS A 63 6.16 14.27 -9.38
N GLU A 64 5.29 15.23 -9.06
CA GLU A 64 5.66 16.44 -8.32
C GLU A 64 6.28 16.12 -6.94
N ARG A 65 5.73 15.12 -6.23
CA ARG A 65 6.29 14.69 -4.95
C ARG A 65 7.66 14.02 -5.11
N ILE A 66 7.85 13.23 -6.16
CA ILE A 66 9.14 12.60 -6.48
C ILE A 66 10.18 13.67 -6.81
N GLU A 67 9.85 14.67 -7.62
CA GLU A 67 10.76 15.79 -7.92
C GLU A 67 11.17 16.54 -6.65
N THR A 68 10.22 16.77 -5.74
CA THR A 68 10.49 17.38 -4.43
C THR A 68 11.46 16.53 -3.61
N LEU A 69 11.25 15.21 -3.57
CA LEU A 69 12.12 14.28 -2.86
C LEU A 69 13.54 14.28 -3.45
N ILE A 70 13.68 14.22 -4.78
CA ILE A 70 14.97 14.26 -5.46
C ILE A 70 15.72 15.55 -5.09
N LYS A 71 15.05 16.70 -5.13
CA LYS A 71 15.67 17.97 -4.78
C LYS A 71 16.21 17.98 -3.35
N VAL A 72 15.44 17.48 -2.38
CA VAL A 72 15.89 17.39 -0.97
C VAL A 72 17.11 16.46 -0.85
N LEU A 73 17.12 15.35 -1.57
CA LEU A 73 18.27 14.44 -1.58
C LEU A 73 19.52 15.10 -2.19
N GLU A 74 19.37 15.83 -3.30
CA GLU A 74 20.46 16.57 -3.92
C GLU A 74 21.03 17.68 -3.03
N GLU A 75 20.20 18.33 -2.22
CA GLU A 75 20.63 19.31 -1.22
C GLU A 75 21.44 18.63 -0.11
N LYS A 76 20.94 17.53 0.45
CA LYS A 76 21.65 16.78 1.50
C LYS A 76 22.99 16.19 1.06
N ILE A 77 23.10 15.72 -0.19
CA ILE A 77 24.38 15.21 -0.74
C ILE A 77 25.46 16.30 -0.77
N LYS A 78 25.09 17.57 -1.01
CA LYS A 78 26.06 18.68 -1.04
C LYS A 78 26.62 19.01 0.34
N GLU A 79 25.92 18.64 1.39
CA GLU A 79 26.33 18.86 2.78
C GLU A 79 27.20 17.72 3.32
N ASP A 80 27.53 16.71 2.48
CA ASP A 80 28.27 15.48 2.81
C ASP A 80 27.68 14.73 4.02
N ASP A 81 26.35 14.83 4.16
CA ASP A 81 25.61 14.27 5.28
C ASP A 81 25.20 12.82 4.98
N VAL A 82 25.28 11.95 5.99
CA VAL A 82 24.85 10.55 5.86
C VAL A 82 23.33 10.54 5.78
N ILE A 83 22.79 10.18 4.61
CA ILE A 83 21.35 10.11 4.40
C ILE A 83 20.84 8.76 4.91
N ASP A 84 20.17 8.78 6.06
CA ASP A 84 19.27 7.69 6.43
C ASP A 84 18.05 7.74 5.51
N ILE A 85 17.72 6.60 4.90
CA ILE A 85 16.60 6.42 3.97
C ILE A 85 15.36 5.82 4.66
N TYR A 86 15.50 5.41 5.92
CA TYR A 86 14.46 4.77 6.72
C TYR A 86 13.91 5.66 7.84
N GLU A 87 14.72 6.60 8.36
CA GLU A 87 14.26 7.69 9.25
C GLU A 87 13.79 8.93 8.48
#